data_AF-A0AAD9VE30-F1
#
_entry.id   AF-A0AAD9VE30-F1
#
_cell.length_a   1.000
_cell.length_b   1.000
_cell.length_c   1.000
_cell.angle_alpha   90.00
_cell.angle_beta   90.00
_cell.angle_gamma   90.00
#
_symmetry.space_group_name_H-M   'P 1'
#
loop_
_entity.id
_entity.type
_entity.pdbx_description
1 polymer ?
#
loop_
_entity_poly.entity_id
_entity_poly.type
_entity_poly.pdbx_seq_one_letter_code
_entity_poly.pdbx_strand_id
1 'polypeptide(L)'
;MEAIAMAFYLEIFKKNHKDVKYRECGQFIHENKQFLGASPDLLVECSCCGKGILEVKCSFCIANDIPTDLNLDYLVKINDEVTLKRKHSYYTQVQGQFRVTKREWCHFLVYTKKGYHLERIQLDKDYWLTLVDSLDWFYVNHLKPASK
;
A
#
# COMPACT_ATOMS: atom_id res chain seq x y z
N MET A 1 8.31 11.75 9.74
CA MET A 1 7.59 10.79 10.61
C MET A 1 7.62 9.39 10.03
N GLU A 2 7.63 9.23 8.71
CA GLU A 2 7.66 7.93 8.03
C GLU A 2 8.75 6.98 8.54
N ALA A 3 10.01 7.42 8.65
CA ALA A 3 11.09 6.58 9.24
C ALA A 3 10.77 6.09 10.67
N ILE A 4 10.10 6.90 11.48
CA ILE A 4 9.65 6.52 12.84
C ILE A 4 8.51 5.50 12.75
N ALA A 5 7.56 5.72 11.83
CA ALA A 5 6.45 4.80 11.59
C ALA A 5 6.93 3.43 11.09
N MET A 6 7.93 3.41 10.20
CA MET A 6 8.57 2.17 9.73
C MET A 6 9.32 1.44 10.85
N ALA A 7 10.08 2.16 11.67
CA ALA A 7 10.76 1.58 12.83
C ALA A 7 9.73 0.98 13.81
N PHE A 8 8.66 1.72 14.12
CA PHE A 8 7.55 1.26 14.93
C PHE A 8 6.89 -0.01 14.37
N TYR A 9 6.60 -0.01 13.07
CA TYR A 9 6.06 -1.19 12.38
C TYR A 9 6.96 -2.40 12.53
N LEU A 10 8.27 -2.24 12.28
CA LEU A 10 9.23 -3.34 12.33
C LEU A 10 9.33 -3.95 13.73
N GLU A 11 9.22 -3.15 14.79
CA GLU A 11 9.17 -3.66 16.17
C GLU A 11 7.94 -4.55 16.40
N ILE A 12 6.77 -4.17 15.90
CA ILE A 12 5.54 -4.98 16.00
C ILE A 12 5.64 -6.22 15.12
N PHE A 13 6.12 -6.06 13.89
CA PHE A 13 6.21 -7.15 12.92
C PHE A 13 7.18 -8.23 13.40
N LYS A 14 8.37 -7.86 13.90
CA LYS A 14 9.36 -8.81 14.45
C LYS A 14 8.87 -9.57 15.67
N LYS A 15 7.98 -9.00 16.49
CA LYS A 15 7.41 -9.68 17.66
C LYS A 15 6.40 -10.77 17.28
N ASN A 16 5.69 -10.59 16.17
CA ASN A 16 4.59 -11.46 15.76
C ASN A 16 4.95 -12.42 14.61
N HIS A 17 6.13 -12.26 14.00
CA HIS A 17 6.54 -13.01 12.81
C HIS A 17 7.96 -13.58 12.95
N LYS A 18 8.21 -14.72 12.30
CA LYS A 18 9.51 -15.43 12.33
C LYS A 18 10.32 -15.17 11.06
N ASP A 19 11.65 -15.26 11.17
CA ASP A 19 12.59 -15.13 10.05
C ASP A 19 12.38 -13.85 9.23
N VAL A 20 12.11 -12.76 9.94
CA VAL A 20 11.71 -11.48 9.34
C VAL A 20 12.88 -10.88 8.56
N LYS A 21 12.62 -10.62 7.28
CA LYS A 21 13.49 -9.86 6.38
C LYS A 21 12.75 -8.63 5.91
N TYR A 22 13.47 -7.53 5.75
CA TYR A 22 12.91 -6.32 5.18
C TYR A 22 14.00 -5.55 4.42
N ARG A 23 13.57 -4.77 3.44
CA ARG A 23 14.46 -3.85 2.72
C ARG A 23 13.69 -2.65 2.19
N GLU A 24 14.34 -1.51 2.20
CA GLU A 24 13.93 -0.35 1.41
C GLU A 24 14.02 -0.68 -0.08
N CYS A 25 13.30 0.10 -0.88
CA CYS A 25 13.34 0.00 -2.33
C CYS A 25 13.16 1.35 -2.99
N GLY A 26 13.67 1.44 -4.22
CA GLY A 26 13.28 2.49 -5.14
C GLY A 26 12.14 2.04 -6.05
N GLN A 27 12.07 2.66 -7.20
CA GLN A 27 11.05 2.41 -8.21
C GLN A 27 11.15 0.98 -8.79
N PHE A 28 10.04 0.25 -8.76
CA PHE A 28 9.83 -0.94 -9.58
C PHE A 28 9.11 -0.55 -10.89
N ILE A 29 9.42 -1.29 -11.95
CA ILE A 29 8.77 -1.19 -13.25
C ILE A 29 8.10 -2.53 -13.56
N HIS A 30 6.86 -2.49 -14.04
CA HIS A 30 6.13 -3.70 -14.38
C HIS A 30 6.78 -4.38 -15.60
N GLU A 31 7.09 -5.67 -15.46
CA GLU A 31 7.86 -6.47 -16.43
C GLU A 31 7.32 -6.37 -17.87
N ASN A 32 6.00 -6.51 -18.03
CA ASN A 32 5.35 -6.50 -19.36
C ASN A 32 4.72 -5.15 -19.74
N LYS A 33 4.63 -4.20 -18.80
CA LYS A 33 3.88 -2.94 -18.97
C LYS A 33 4.73 -1.80 -18.43
N GLN A 34 5.83 -1.49 -19.14
CA GLN A 34 6.90 -0.62 -18.62
C GLN A 34 6.48 0.82 -18.29
N PHE A 35 5.28 1.24 -18.71
CA PHE A 35 4.65 2.50 -18.30
C PHE A 35 4.02 2.46 -16.90
N LEU A 36 3.94 1.28 -16.28
CA LEU A 36 3.50 1.10 -14.91
C LEU A 36 4.69 0.92 -13.98
N GLY A 37 4.66 1.66 -12.87
CA GLY A 37 5.65 1.53 -11.83
C GLY A 37 5.07 1.77 -10.45
N ALA A 38 5.78 1.31 -9.43
CA ALA A 38 5.41 1.47 -8.04
C ALA A 38 6.65 1.53 -7.13
N SER A 39 6.56 2.29 -6.05
CA SER A 39 7.58 2.37 -5.00
C SER A 39 6.87 2.21 -3.65
N PRO A 40 6.75 0.99 -3.11
CA PRO A 40 6.26 0.82 -1.74
C PRO A 40 7.30 1.33 -0.75
N ASP A 41 6.88 1.68 0.46
CA ASP A 41 7.79 2.24 1.48
C ASP A 41 8.76 1.19 2.02
N LEU A 42 8.28 -0.05 2.19
CA LEU A 42 9.13 -1.16 2.60
C LEU A 42 8.70 -2.48 1.96
N LEU A 43 9.68 -3.30 1.60
CA LEU A 43 9.44 -4.70 1.30
C LEU A 43 9.67 -5.51 2.55
N VAL A 44 8.73 -6.40 2.87
CA VAL A 44 8.77 -7.23 4.08
C VAL A 44 8.54 -8.68 3.73
N GLU A 45 9.17 -9.57 4.48
CA GLU A 45 9.06 -11.02 4.28
C GLU A 45 9.18 -11.73 5.63
N CYS A 46 8.37 -12.75 5.85
CA CYS A 46 8.51 -13.68 6.97
C CYS A 46 8.24 -15.11 6.51
N SER A 47 8.75 -16.10 7.23
CA SER A 47 8.49 -17.51 6.93
C SER A 47 7.00 -17.90 7.05
N CYS A 48 6.25 -17.13 7.83
CA CYS A 48 4.82 -17.29 8.08
C CYS A 48 3.87 -16.79 6.96
N CYS A 49 4.23 -15.69 6.31
CA CYS A 49 3.32 -14.93 5.43
C CYS A 49 3.90 -14.76 4.03
N GLY A 50 5.14 -15.17 3.79
CA GLY A 50 5.85 -14.94 2.53
C GLY A 50 6.17 -13.46 2.34
N LYS A 51 6.19 -13.03 1.07
CA LYS A 51 6.60 -11.69 0.64
C LYS A 51 5.42 -10.72 0.60
N GLY A 52 5.55 -9.60 1.27
CA GLY A 52 4.60 -8.49 1.28
C GLY A 52 5.28 -7.14 1.17
N ILE A 53 4.47 -6.11 1.29
CA ILE A 53 4.88 -4.70 1.33
C ILE A 53 4.31 -4.00 2.56
N LEU A 54 4.92 -2.87 2.91
CA LEU A 54 4.39 -1.87 3.83
C LEU A 54 4.12 -0.60 3.02
N GLU A 55 2.96 0.00 3.25
CA GLU A 55 2.61 1.35 2.80
C GLU A 55 2.23 2.18 4.03
N VAL A 56 2.89 3.31 4.22
CA VAL A 56 2.80 4.19 5.37
C VAL A 56 2.13 5.50 4.97
N LYS A 57 1.17 5.95 5.76
CA LYS A 57 0.60 7.30 5.67
C LYS A 57 0.78 8.03 6.99
N CYS A 58 1.28 9.26 6.90
CA CYS A 58 1.44 10.17 8.04
C CYS A 58 0.66 11.47 7.78
N SER A 59 -0.67 11.41 7.91
CA SER A 59 -1.55 12.58 7.70
C SER A 59 -1.28 13.69 8.71
N PHE A 60 -0.80 14.84 8.22
CA PHE A 60 -0.44 15.99 9.07
C PHE A 60 -1.63 16.58 9.84
N CYS A 61 -2.82 16.59 9.22
CA CYS A 61 -4.05 17.14 9.81
C CYS A 61 -4.45 16.49 11.15
N ILE A 62 -4.05 15.24 11.38
CA ILE A 62 -4.36 14.49 12.59
C ILE A 62 -3.10 14.10 13.37
N ALA A 63 -1.99 14.83 13.20
CA ALA A 63 -0.70 14.46 13.78
C ALA A 63 -0.74 14.24 15.31
N ASN A 64 -1.71 14.86 15.99
CA ASN A 64 -1.94 14.79 17.42
C ASN A 64 -3.24 14.05 17.82
N ASP A 65 -3.80 13.22 16.94
CA ASP A 65 -5.00 12.41 17.19
C ASP A 65 -4.79 10.95 16.78
N ILE A 66 -5.67 10.06 17.24
CA ILE A 66 -5.68 8.65 16.82
C ILE A 66 -6.36 8.56 15.44
N PRO A 67 -5.79 7.85 14.45
CA PRO A 67 -6.45 7.62 13.16
C PRO A 67 -7.79 6.90 13.31
N THR A 68 -8.86 7.49 12.78
CA THR A 68 -10.22 6.92 12.77
C THR A 68 -10.94 7.30 11.47
N ASP A 69 -12.08 6.67 11.22
CA ASP A 69 -12.98 7.05 10.12
C ASP A 69 -13.63 8.43 10.29
N LEU A 70 -13.63 8.97 11.52
CA LEU A 70 -14.19 10.30 11.81
C LEU A 70 -13.25 11.45 11.44
N ASN A 71 -11.94 11.20 11.40
CA ASN A 71 -10.93 12.24 11.15
C ASN A 71 -10.10 12.02 9.87
N LEU A 72 -10.29 10.88 9.19
CA LEU A 72 -9.66 10.58 7.91
C LEU A 72 -10.71 10.12 6.89
N ASP A 73 -10.86 10.90 5.83
CA ASP A 73 -11.84 10.68 4.77
C ASP A 73 -11.59 9.40 3.95
N TYR A 74 -10.38 8.84 4.00
CA TYR A 74 -10.03 7.58 3.35
C TYR A 74 -10.30 6.34 4.21
N LEU A 75 -10.60 6.49 5.49
CA LEU A 75 -10.99 5.38 6.37
C LEU A 75 -12.52 5.28 6.50
N VAL A 76 -13.02 4.07 6.76
CA VAL A 76 -14.44 3.78 6.99
C VAL A 76 -14.57 2.71 8.06
N LYS A 77 -15.55 2.86 8.96
CA LYS A 77 -15.90 1.84 9.94
C LYS A 77 -16.98 0.92 9.39
N ILE A 78 -16.68 -0.38 9.29
CA ILE A 78 -17.59 -1.44 8.83
C ILE A 78 -17.57 -2.55 9.87
N ASN A 79 -18.73 -2.90 10.44
CA ASN A 79 -18.85 -3.95 11.48
C ASN A 79 -17.86 -3.76 12.65
N ASP A 80 -17.76 -2.53 13.14
CA ASP A 80 -16.81 -2.10 14.17
C ASP A 80 -15.32 -2.13 13.83
N GLU A 81 -14.96 -2.48 12.59
CA GLU A 81 -13.59 -2.44 12.10
C GLU A 81 -13.35 -1.20 11.23
N VAL A 82 -12.35 -0.39 11.60
CA VAL A 82 -11.89 0.71 10.75
C VAL A 82 -11.01 0.13 9.65
N THR A 83 -11.32 0.44 8.39
CA THR A 83 -10.60 -0.08 7.20
C THR A 83 -10.44 1.01 6.14
N LEU A 84 -9.52 0.83 5.19
CA LEU A 84 -9.39 1.72 4.03
C LEU A 84 -10.58 1.55 3.08
N LYS A 85 -11.15 2.69 2.65
CA LYS A 85 -12.22 2.71 1.65
C LYS A 85 -11.71 2.10 0.34
N ARG A 86 -12.40 1.06 -0.14
CA ARG A 86 -12.07 0.35 -1.39
C ARG A 86 -12.12 1.24 -2.64
N LYS A 87 -12.86 2.35 -2.58
CA LYS A 87 -12.97 3.35 -3.67
C LYS A 87 -11.96 4.50 -3.54
N HIS A 88 -11.14 4.54 -2.49
CA HIS A 88 -10.16 5.59 -2.29
C HIS A 88 -8.87 5.31 -3.09
N SER A 89 -8.18 6.37 -3.52
CA SER A 89 -6.97 6.28 -4.35
C SER A 89 -5.83 5.48 -3.70
N TYR A 90 -5.71 5.52 -2.38
CA TYR A 90 -4.73 4.69 -1.65
C TYR A 90 -4.99 3.19 -1.82
N TYR A 91 -6.25 2.75 -1.94
CA TYR A 91 -6.54 1.36 -2.22
C TYR A 91 -6.05 0.98 -3.62
N THR A 92 -6.34 1.84 -4.60
CA THR A 92 -5.81 1.71 -5.98
C THR A 92 -4.28 1.68 -6.01
N GLN A 93 -3.62 2.53 -5.23
CA GLN A 93 -2.16 2.59 -5.10
C GLN A 93 -1.60 1.24 -4.62
N VAL A 94 -2.14 0.69 -3.54
CA VAL A 94 -1.71 -0.60 -2.96
C VAL A 94 -1.95 -1.75 -3.95
N GLN A 95 -3.10 -1.77 -4.63
CA GLN A 95 -3.41 -2.80 -5.63
C GLN A 95 -2.46 -2.75 -6.83
N GLY A 96 -2.06 -1.55 -7.27
CA GLY A 96 -1.02 -1.38 -8.29
C GLY A 96 0.35 -1.87 -7.84
N GLN A 97 0.74 -1.56 -6.59
CA GLN A 97 2.02 -2.01 -6.01
C GLN A 97 2.16 -3.53 -6.02
N PHE A 98 1.10 -4.29 -5.72
CA PHE A 98 1.15 -5.76 -5.74
C PHE A 98 1.63 -6.33 -7.07
N ARG A 99 1.14 -5.76 -8.17
CA ARG A 99 1.35 -6.31 -9.50
C ARG A 99 2.70 -5.91 -10.08
N VAL A 100 3.10 -4.68 -9.82
CA VAL A 100 4.43 -4.20 -10.17
C VAL A 100 5.51 -4.95 -9.36
N THR A 101 5.26 -5.23 -8.08
CA THR A 101 6.27 -5.84 -7.19
C THR A 101 6.16 -7.36 -7.05
N LYS A 102 5.19 -8.00 -7.73
CA LYS A 102 4.88 -9.44 -7.65
C LYS A 102 4.66 -9.93 -6.21
N ARG A 103 3.80 -9.24 -5.46
CA ARG A 103 3.41 -9.54 -4.07
C ARG A 103 1.90 -9.55 -3.94
N GLU A 104 1.39 -10.15 -2.86
CA GLU A 104 -0.06 -10.39 -2.72
C GLU A 104 -0.67 -9.79 -1.46
N TRP A 105 0.14 -9.25 -0.54
CA TRP A 105 -0.37 -8.57 0.65
C TRP A 105 0.45 -7.35 1.05
N CYS A 106 -0.24 -6.39 1.65
CA CYS A 106 0.28 -5.13 2.17
C CYS A 106 -0.16 -4.97 3.61
N HIS A 107 0.73 -4.51 4.48
CA HIS A 107 0.32 -3.83 5.70
C HIS A 107 0.21 -2.34 5.41
N PHE A 108 -1.00 -1.80 5.52
CA PHE A 108 -1.27 -0.38 5.36
C PHE A 108 -1.28 0.27 6.75
N LEU A 109 -0.31 1.14 7.00
CA LEU A 109 -0.09 1.78 8.29
C LEU A 109 -0.40 3.27 8.20
N VAL A 110 -1.40 3.73 8.95
CA VAL A 110 -1.58 5.15 9.24
C VAL A 110 -0.97 5.44 10.60
N TYR A 111 0.02 6.31 10.67
CA TYR A 111 0.78 6.57 11.89
C TYR A 111 0.73 8.05 12.30
N THR A 112 0.48 8.30 13.59
CA THR A 112 0.52 9.62 14.22
C THR A 112 1.29 9.57 15.55
N LYS A 113 1.47 10.72 16.21
CA LYS A 113 2.12 10.76 17.53
C LYS A 113 1.25 10.21 18.67
N LYS A 114 -0.05 10.03 18.44
CA LYS A 114 -1.02 9.56 19.45
C LYS A 114 -1.47 8.13 19.25
N GLY A 115 -1.28 7.57 18.07
CA GLY A 115 -1.70 6.20 17.78
C GLY A 115 -1.44 5.82 16.33
N TYR A 116 -2.03 4.71 15.94
CA TYR A 116 -1.90 4.18 14.59
C TYR A 116 -3.14 3.37 14.22
N HIS A 117 -3.40 3.27 12.93
CA HIS A 117 -4.28 2.27 12.33
C HIS A 117 -3.41 1.37 11.45
N LEU A 118 -3.52 0.06 11.64
CA LEU A 118 -2.80 -0.95 10.87
C LEU A 118 -3.79 -1.98 10.36
N GLU A 119 -3.89 -2.11 9.04
CA GLU A 119 -4.71 -3.13 8.40
C GLU A 119 -3.89 -3.96 7.41
N ARG A 120 -4.36 -5.18 7.14
CA ARG A 120 -3.77 -6.04 6.10
C ARG A 120 -4.66 -6.04 4.87
N ILE A 121 -4.13 -5.50 3.77
CA ILE A 121 -4.78 -5.51 2.46
C ILE A 121 -4.24 -6.69 1.66
N GLN A 122 -5.14 -7.43 1.02
CA GLN A 122 -4.82 -8.49 0.07
C GLN A 122 -5.01 -7.99 -1.36
N LEU A 123 -4.29 -8.62 -2.29
CA LEU A 123 -4.51 -8.44 -3.70
C LEU A 123 -5.94 -8.82 -4.08
N ASP A 124 -6.65 -7.87 -4.65
CA ASP A 124 -7.94 -8.05 -5.27
C ASP A 124 -7.73 -8.27 -6.77
N LYS A 125 -7.83 -9.53 -7.19
CA LYS A 125 -7.49 -9.92 -8.56
C LYS A 125 -8.45 -9.32 -9.57
N ASP A 126 -9.74 -9.26 -9.24
CA ASP A 126 -10.79 -8.76 -10.13
C ASP A 126 -10.73 -7.23 -10.25
N TYR A 127 -10.48 -6.55 -9.12
CA TYR A 127 -10.26 -5.12 -9.14
C TYR A 127 -8.99 -4.75 -9.93
N TRP A 128 -7.90 -5.52 -9.79
CA TRP A 128 -6.71 -5.32 -10.62
C TRP A 128 -7.00 -5.47 -12.11
N LEU A 129 -7.75 -6.49 -12.54
CA LEU A 129 -8.08 -6.67 -13.95
C LEU A 129 -8.83 -5.44 -14.50
N THR A 130 -9.80 -4.92 -13.73
CA THR A 130 -10.51 -3.70 -14.09
C THR A 130 -9.59 -2.47 -14.13
N LEU A 131 -8.68 -2.36 -13.16
CA LEU A 131 -7.74 -1.24 -13.05
C LEU A 131 -6.74 -1.24 -14.22
N VAL A 132 -6.16 -2.40 -14.54
CA VAL A 132 -5.13 -2.49 -15.59
C VAL A 132 -5.71 -2.19 -16.97
N ASP A 133 -6.94 -2.59 -17.25
CA ASP A 133 -7.62 -2.23 -18.51
C ASP A 133 -7.79 -0.71 -18.65
N SER A 134 -8.13 -0.03 -17.54
CA SER A 134 -8.26 1.42 -17.51
C SER A 134 -6.91 2.12 -17.70
N LEU A 135 -5.85 1.58 -17.08
CA LEU A 135 -4.49 2.09 -17.22
C LEU A 135 -3.93 1.88 -18.64
N ASP A 136 -4.21 0.72 -19.24
CA ASP A 136 -3.85 0.41 -20.63
C ASP A 136 -4.53 1.38 -21.59
N TRP A 137 -5.84 1.58 -21.44
CA TRP A 137 -6.60 2.52 -22.25
C TRP A 137 -6.04 3.94 -22.12
N PHE A 138 -5.78 4.40 -20.90
CA PHE A 138 -5.21 5.73 -20.68
C PHE A 138 -3.84 5.88 -21.31
N TYR A 139 -2.96 4.87 -21.14
CA TYR A 139 -1.65 4.88 -21.77
C TYR A 139 -1.75 4.96 -23.30
N VAL A 140 -2.55 4.09 -23.93
CA VAL A 140 -2.67 4.02 -25.39
C VAL A 140 -3.25 5.30 -25.99
N ASN A 141 -4.25 5.90 -25.34
CA ASN A 141 -5.00 7.02 -25.92
C ASN A 141 -4.45 8.40 -25.54
N HIS A 142 -3.66 8.51 -24.45
CA HIS A 142 -3.23 9.80 -23.93
C HIS A 142 -1.72 9.95 -23.69
N LEU A 143 -0.98 8.86 -23.44
CA LEU A 143 0.44 8.95 -23.08
C LEU A 143 1.37 8.37 -24.15
N LYS A 144 0.93 7.35 -24.88
CA LYS A 144 1.73 6.69 -25.89
C LYS A 144 2.10 7.72 -26.96
N PRO A 145 3.40 7.92 -27.25
CA PRO A 145 3.82 8.83 -28.30
C PRO A 145 3.19 8.42 -29.64
N ALA A 146 2.81 9.40 -30.45
CA ALA A 146 2.40 9.15 -31.82
C ALA A 146 3.53 8.40 -32.55
N SER A 147 3.20 7.23 -33.11
CA SER A 147 4.11 6.50 -33.97
C SER A 147 4.42 7.38 -35.19
N LYS A 148 5.70 7.65 -35.46
CA LYS A 148 6.12 8.30 -36.71
C LYS A 148 5.91 7.36 -37.89
#